data_AF-A0A1Y6KDV6-F1
#
_entry.id   AF-A0A1Y6KDV6-F1
#
_cell.length_a   1.000
_cell.length_b   1.000
_cell.length_c   1.000
_cell.angle_alpha   90.00
_cell.angle_beta   90.00
_cell.angle_gamma   90.00
#
_symmetry.space_group_name_H-M   'P 1'
#
loop_
_entity.id
_entity.type
_entity.pdbx_description
1 polymer ?
#
loop_
_entity_poly.entity_id
_entity_poly.type
_entity_poly.pdbx_seq_one_letter_code
_entity_poly.pdbx_strand_id
1 'polypeptide(L)'
;MDPFAISSRPLPMMQTIFDRLCGNDALAFESEFSIEESMQRLTSFRVEPDLLGFAPLTAMKLVVVVGRVTEDHVSLWCERLLIFNGLRPVFVGRFQTFDGRVVLIGKLVGMDGHAGQIVGVGLAIGLLIIIGPLLELLRGSHDPMLWLMPLLGWLPPLFTIGVVRLGRWLSSSDENWIIGAIKHALVKPKRTSVA
;
A
#
# COMPACT_ATOMS: atom_id res chain seq x y z
N MET A 1 -13.08 0.33 -40.80
CA MET A 1 -11.69 0.80 -40.74
C MET A 1 -11.70 2.00 -39.82
N ASP A 2 -11.46 1.78 -38.53
CA ASP A 2 -11.43 2.85 -37.53
C ASP A 2 -9.97 3.19 -37.23
N PRO A 3 -9.48 4.38 -37.63
CA PRO A 3 -8.21 4.90 -37.15
C PRO A 3 -8.45 5.57 -35.79
N PHE A 4 -7.45 5.55 -34.90
CA PHE A 4 -7.44 6.14 -33.56
C PHE A 4 -7.93 5.28 -32.38
N ALA A 5 -7.41 4.06 -32.26
CA ALA A 5 -7.16 3.48 -30.94
C ALA A 5 -5.73 3.86 -30.49
N ILE A 6 -5.54 5.10 -30.03
CA ILE A 6 -4.31 5.48 -29.32
C ILE A 6 -4.38 4.79 -27.96
N SER A 7 -3.86 3.55 -27.91
CA SER A 7 -3.55 2.87 -26.65
C SER A 7 -2.40 3.64 -26.00
N SER A 8 -2.74 4.65 -25.19
CA SER A 8 -1.81 5.33 -24.31
C SER A 8 -1.40 4.36 -23.20
N ARG A 9 -0.57 3.36 -23.55
CA ARG A 9 0.15 2.57 -22.56
C ARG A 9 1.12 3.53 -21.88
N PRO A 10 0.97 3.83 -20.59
CA PRO A 10 1.94 4.65 -19.89
C PRO A 10 3.32 3.98 -20.02
N LEU A 11 4.34 4.79 -20.29
CA LEU A 11 5.71 4.31 -20.46
C LEU A 11 6.10 3.44 -19.24
N PRO A 12 6.66 2.24 -19.43
CA PRO A 12 6.88 1.25 -18.36
C PRO A 12 7.70 1.82 -17.19
N MET A 13 8.59 2.77 -17.49
CA MET A 13 9.43 3.44 -16.48
C MET A 13 8.63 4.33 -15.51
N MET A 14 7.57 5.01 -15.97
CA MET A 14 6.70 5.79 -15.08
C MET A 14 5.89 4.87 -14.17
N GLN A 15 5.38 3.76 -14.69
CA GLN A 15 4.70 2.75 -13.88
C GLN A 15 5.62 2.22 -12.78
N THR A 16 6.87 1.89 -13.07
CA THR A 16 7.81 1.40 -12.04
C THR A 16 8.08 2.42 -10.93
N ILE A 17 8.17 3.71 -11.27
CA ILE A 17 8.37 4.77 -10.27
C ILE A 17 7.10 4.96 -9.43
N PHE A 18 5.93 4.97 -10.06
CA PHE A 18 4.65 5.04 -9.35
C PHE A 18 4.41 3.81 -8.49
N ASP A 19 4.71 2.61 -8.98
CA ASP A 19 4.59 1.35 -8.26
C ASP A 19 5.53 1.30 -7.06
N ARG A 20 6.75 1.84 -7.19
CA ARG A 20 7.70 1.97 -6.07
C ARG A 20 7.30 3.05 -5.07
N LEU A 21 6.71 4.16 -5.55
CA LEU A 21 6.17 5.23 -4.70
C LEU A 21 4.91 4.77 -3.95
N CYS A 22 4.08 3.94 -4.59
CA CYS A 22 2.89 3.34 -4.02
C CYS A 22 3.18 1.99 -3.31
N GLY A 23 4.43 1.52 -3.39
CA GLY A 23 4.98 0.27 -2.87
C GLY A 23 4.12 -0.96 -3.10
N ASN A 24 3.87 -1.24 -4.38
CA ASN A 24 3.28 -2.47 -4.90
C ASN A 24 4.30 -3.62 -4.97
N ASP A 25 5.18 -3.75 -3.97
CA ASP A 25 6.21 -4.79 -3.99
C ASP A 25 5.57 -6.18 -3.85
N ALA A 26 5.90 -7.08 -4.77
CA ALA A 26 5.45 -8.46 -4.71
C ALA A 26 6.14 -9.18 -3.54
N LEU A 27 5.33 -9.78 -2.67
CA LEU A 27 5.76 -10.55 -1.52
C LEU A 27 5.44 -12.02 -1.76
N ALA A 28 6.41 -12.90 -1.47
CA ALA A 28 6.24 -14.34 -1.51
C ALA A 28 6.61 -14.93 -0.15
N PHE A 29 5.74 -15.76 0.39
CA PHE A 29 5.94 -16.48 1.64
C PHE A 29 5.80 -17.97 1.39
N GLU A 30 6.88 -18.71 1.58
CA GLU A 30 6.86 -20.16 1.54
C GLU A 30 6.16 -20.71 2.80
N SER A 31 5.32 -21.71 2.61
CA SER A 31 4.64 -22.43 3.70
C SER A 31 5.18 -23.85 3.80
N GLU A 32 5.47 -24.27 5.04
CA GLU A 32 5.88 -25.66 5.34
C GLU A 32 4.67 -26.61 5.46
N PHE A 33 3.44 -26.08 5.32
CA PHE A 33 2.19 -26.80 5.52
C PHE A 33 1.41 -26.96 4.21
N SER A 34 0.43 -27.87 4.18
CA SER A 34 -0.52 -27.96 3.06
C SER A 34 -1.35 -26.67 2.93
N ILE A 35 -2.04 -26.50 1.82
CA ILE A 35 -2.90 -25.33 1.57
C ILE A 35 -3.99 -25.25 2.66
N GLU A 36 -4.65 -26.36 2.98
CA GLU A 36 -5.71 -26.43 3.99
C GLU A 36 -5.20 -26.05 5.38
N GLU A 37 -4.05 -26.59 5.80
CA GLU A 37 -3.46 -26.29 7.11
C GLU A 37 -2.97 -24.83 7.18
N SER A 38 -2.40 -24.32 6.09
CA SER A 38 -1.99 -22.91 5.97
C SER A 38 -3.18 -21.95 6.08
N MET A 39 -4.29 -22.26 5.41
CA MET A 39 -5.53 -21.49 5.50
C MET A 39 -6.13 -21.54 6.91
N GLN A 40 -6.18 -22.72 7.52
CA GLN A 40 -6.71 -22.89 8.87
C GLN A 40 -5.88 -22.10 9.88
N ARG A 41 -4.54 -22.16 9.78
CA ARG A 41 -3.64 -21.40 10.66
C ARG A 41 -3.82 -19.90 10.50
N LEU A 42 -3.85 -19.37 9.28
CA LEU A 42 -4.08 -17.94 9.03
C LEU A 42 -5.46 -17.48 9.51
N THR A 43 -6.49 -18.32 9.38
CA THR A 43 -7.85 -18.01 9.86
C THR A 43 -7.95 -18.06 11.38
N SER A 44 -7.24 -19.02 12.00
CA SER A 44 -7.20 -19.19 13.46
C SER A 44 -6.29 -18.18 14.15
N PHE A 45 -5.38 -17.53 13.41
CA PHE A 45 -4.55 -16.43 13.89
C PHE A 45 -5.36 -15.13 14.01
N ARG A 46 -6.56 -15.20 14.57
CA ARG A 46 -7.19 -14.04 15.22
C ARG A 46 -6.45 -13.85 16.53
N VAL A 47 -5.53 -12.89 16.55
CA VAL A 47 -4.98 -12.38 17.81
C VAL A 47 -6.13 -11.62 18.49
N GLU A 48 -6.91 -12.35 19.28
CA GLU A 48 -7.96 -11.80 20.11
C GLU A 48 -7.26 -10.99 21.20
N PRO A 49 -7.40 -9.67 21.22
CA PRO A 49 -6.72 -8.87 22.22
C PRO A 49 -7.36 -9.15 23.57
N ASP A 50 -6.54 -9.25 24.60
CA ASP A 50 -6.99 -9.50 25.98
C ASP A 50 -7.80 -8.29 26.47
N LEU A 51 -9.11 -8.31 26.22
CA LEU A 51 -10.06 -7.22 26.50
C LEU A 51 -10.31 -7.03 28.00
N LEU A 52 -9.82 -7.95 28.85
CA LEU A 52 -10.08 -7.96 30.30
C LEU A 52 -8.95 -7.33 31.14
N GLY A 53 -7.81 -6.96 30.52
CA GLY A 53 -6.69 -6.30 31.19
C GLY A 53 -6.74 -4.78 31.05
N PHE A 54 -7.50 -4.10 31.90
CA PHE A 54 -7.63 -2.64 31.91
C PHE A 54 -6.27 -1.92 32.08
N ALA A 55 -5.81 -1.29 31.00
CA ALA A 55 -4.91 -0.14 31.06
C ALA A 55 -5.22 0.80 29.88
N PRO A 56 -5.75 2.03 30.13
CA PRO A 56 -6.26 2.92 29.08
C PRO A 56 -5.16 3.44 28.12
N LEU A 57 -3.89 3.34 28.50
CA LEU A 57 -2.75 3.73 27.65
C LEU A 57 -2.26 2.60 26.73
N THR A 58 -2.58 1.34 27.02
CA THR A 58 -2.23 0.17 26.20
C THR A 58 -3.32 -0.16 25.18
N ALA A 59 -4.54 0.36 25.38
CA ALA A 59 -5.67 0.19 24.46
C ALA A 59 -5.39 0.77 23.04
N MET A 60 -4.47 1.73 22.91
CA MET A 60 -4.00 2.25 21.63
C MET A 60 -3.18 1.24 20.79
N LYS A 61 -2.81 0.08 21.36
CA LYS A 61 -2.02 -0.97 20.70
C LYS A 61 -2.81 -2.25 20.39
N LEU A 62 -4.14 -2.25 20.54
CA LEU A 62 -4.95 -3.37 20.06
C LEU A 62 -4.94 -3.37 18.52
N VAL A 63 -4.00 -4.12 17.95
CA VAL A 63 -3.89 -4.39 16.52
C VAL A 63 -4.32 -5.84 16.30
N VAL A 64 -5.43 -6.04 15.60
CA VAL A 64 -5.90 -7.36 15.21
C VAL A 64 -5.68 -7.53 13.72
N VAL A 65 -5.08 -8.63 13.29
CA VAL A 65 -5.04 -8.99 11.86
C VAL A 65 -6.34 -9.73 11.55
N VAL A 66 -7.12 -9.18 10.63
CA VAL A 66 -8.42 -9.70 10.21
C VAL A 66 -8.48 -9.74 8.70
N GLY A 67 -9.26 -10.67 8.18
CA GLY A 67 -9.25 -10.88 6.74
C GLY A 67 -10.09 -12.04 6.25
N ARG A 68 -10.13 -12.18 4.93
CA ARG A 68 -10.70 -13.34 4.23
C ARG A 68 -9.55 -14.17 3.69
N VAL A 69 -9.52 -15.44 4.05
CA VAL A 69 -8.51 -16.39 3.56
C VAL A 69 -9.24 -17.48 2.78
N THR A 70 -8.95 -17.56 1.50
CA THR A 70 -9.37 -18.63 0.58
C THR A 70 -8.16 -19.03 -0.25
N GLU A 71 -8.20 -20.21 -0.88
CA GLU A 71 -7.09 -20.72 -1.71
C GLU A 71 -6.73 -19.72 -2.83
N ASP A 72 -7.76 -19.26 -3.56
CA ASP A 72 -7.62 -18.34 -4.68
C ASP A 72 -7.41 -16.87 -4.26
N HIS A 73 -7.76 -16.52 -3.02
CA HIS A 73 -7.75 -15.14 -2.55
C HIS A 73 -7.52 -15.02 -1.04
N VAL A 74 -6.43 -14.36 -0.68
CA VAL A 74 -6.07 -14.01 0.69
C VAL A 74 -6.04 -12.50 0.81
N SER A 75 -6.91 -11.96 1.65
CA SER A 75 -6.97 -10.53 1.98
C SER A 75 -6.82 -10.37 3.49
N LEU A 76 -5.74 -9.76 3.96
CA LEU A 76 -5.47 -9.53 5.39
C LEU A 76 -5.20 -8.04 5.64
N TRP A 77 -5.77 -7.49 6.71
CA TRP A 77 -5.52 -6.11 7.13
C TRP A 77 -5.40 -6.02 8.64
N CYS A 78 -4.74 -4.98 9.13
CA CYS A 78 -4.75 -4.64 10.54
C CYS A 78 -5.97 -3.76 10.86
N GLU A 79 -6.78 -4.19 11.81
CA GLU A 79 -7.85 -3.39 12.40
C GLU A 79 -7.37 -2.84 13.75
N ARG A 80 -7.29 -1.51 13.85
CA ARG A 80 -7.05 -0.80 15.10
C ARG A 80 -8.39 -0.29 15.61
N LEU A 81 -8.80 -0.73 16.79
CA LEU A 81 -10.13 -0.47 17.37
C LEU A 81 -10.53 1.01 17.52
N LEU A 82 -9.58 1.95 17.43
CA LEU A 82 -9.80 3.38 17.71
C LEU A 82 -9.41 4.32 16.56
N ILE A 83 -8.81 3.82 15.47
CA ILE A 83 -8.36 4.68 14.35
C ILE A 83 -8.83 4.09 13.04
N PHE A 84 -9.90 4.66 12.49
CA PHE A 84 -10.32 4.43 11.10
C PHE A 84 -9.37 5.17 10.17
N ASN A 85 -8.24 4.55 9.85
CA ASN A 85 -7.32 5.07 8.84
C ASN A 85 -7.69 4.50 7.46
N GLY A 86 -8.17 5.35 6.56
CA GLY A 86 -8.39 4.98 5.14
C GLY A 86 -7.10 4.67 4.38
N LEU A 87 -5.94 4.91 4.99
CA LEU A 87 -4.62 4.60 4.44
C LEU A 87 -4.09 3.25 4.94
N ARG A 88 -4.93 2.42 5.57
CA ARG A 88 -4.50 1.14 6.15
C ARG A 88 -3.95 0.19 5.09
N PRO A 89 -2.90 -0.59 5.40
CA PRO A 89 -2.34 -1.54 4.46
C PRO A 89 -3.19 -2.81 4.46
N VAL A 90 -3.48 -3.31 3.26
CA VAL A 90 -4.18 -4.57 3.04
C VAL A 90 -3.27 -5.48 2.23
N PHE A 91 -2.87 -6.60 2.81
CA PHE A 91 -2.23 -7.66 2.05
C PHE A 91 -3.26 -8.36 1.17
N VAL A 92 -3.00 -8.43 -0.13
CA VAL A 92 -3.83 -9.16 -1.09
C VAL A 92 -2.94 -10.15 -1.85
N GLY A 93 -3.30 -11.44 -1.82
CA GLY A 93 -2.53 -12.51 -2.43
C GLY A 93 -3.35 -13.75 -2.71
N ARG A 94 -2.67 -14.85 -3.04
CA ARG A 94 -3.24 -16.17 -3.27
C ARG A 94 -2.21 -17.26 -2.99
N PHE A 95 -2.67 -18.45 -2.65
CA PHE A 95 -1.79 -19.61 -2.55
C PHE A 95 -1.49 -20.15 -3.96
N GLN A 96 -0.23 -20.53 -4.18
CA GLN A 96 0.22 -21.19 -5.39
C GLN A 96 1.20 -22.30 -5.02
N THR A 97 1.10 -23.43 -5.71
CA THR A 97 2.04 -24.54 -5.54
C THR A 97 3.15 -24.41 -6.57
N PHE A 98 4.39 -24.26 -6.11
CA PHE A 98 5.59 -24.25 -6.94
C PHE A 98 6.51 -25.39 -6.50
N ASP A 99 6.80 -26.31 -7.42
CA ASP A 99 7.74 -27.41 -7.19
C ASP A 99 7.42 -28.25 -5.93
N GLY A 100 6.13 -28.57 -5.73
CA GLY A 100 5.65 -29.32 -4.57
C GLY A 100 5.61 -28.52 -3.25
N ARG A 101 5.96 -27.23 -3.28
CA ARG A 101 5.91 -26.33 -2.12
C ARG A 101 4.77 -25.35 -2.24
N VAL A 102 4.11 -25.06 -1.12
CA VAL A 102 3.01 -24.09 -1.07
C VAL A 102 3.60 -22.71 -0.83
N VAL A 103 3.31 -21.74 -1.69
CA VAL A 103 3.78 -20.37 -1.59
C VAL A 103 2.59 -19.41 -1.62
N LEU A 104 2.48 -18.57 -0.60
CA LEU A 104 1.55 -17.44 -0.59
C LEU A 104 2.21 -16.27 -1.33
N ILE A 105 1.67 -15.95 -2.51
CA ILE A 105 2.16 -14.84 -3.33
C ILE A 105 1.14 -13.72 -3.31
N GLY A 106 1.58 -12.50 -3.00
CA GLY A 106 0.70 -11.35 -2.95
C GLY A 106 1.48 -10.04 -2.96
N LYS A 107 0.80 -8.98 -2.55
CA LYS A 107 1.39 -7.65 -2.35
C LYS A 107 0.66 -6.95 -1.23
N LEU A 108 1.35 -6.02 -0.57
CA LEU A 108 0.70 -5.05 0.29
C LEU A 108 0.14 -3.94 -0.58
N VAL A 109 -1.18 -3.74 -0.50
CA VAL A 109 -1.87 -2.63 -1.13
C VAL A 109 -2.19 -1.62 -0.03
N GLY A 110 -1.50 -0.49 -0.04
CA GLY A 110 -1.86 0.68 0.75
C GLY A 110 -2.74 1.63 -0.06
N MET A 111 -3.67 2.32 0.60
CA MET A 111 -4.56 3.33 -0.02
C MET A 111 -5.40 2.81 -1.19
N ASP A 112 -6.14 1.70 -1.09
CA ASP A 112 -7.20 1.31 -2.07
C ASP A 112 -6.87 1.49 -3.59
N GLY A 113 -5.59 1.52 -3.99
CA GLY A 113 -5.16 1.96 -5.33
C GLY A 113 -5.30 3.46 -5.66
N HIS A 114 -5.76 4.32 -4.74
CA HIS A 114 -5.99 5.75 -4.94
C HIS A 114 -4.73 6.63 -4.79
N ALA A 115 -3.60 6.09 -4.30
CA ALA A 115 -2.36 6.85 -4.16
C ALA A 115 -1.91 7.51 -5.49
N GLY A 116 -2.03 6.76 -6.60
CA GLY A 116 -1.74 7.29 -7.93
C GLY A 116 -2.68 8.42 -8.35
N GLN A 117 -3.97 8.35 -7.96
CA GLN A 117 -4.94 9.40 -8.24
C GLN A 117 -4.63 10.69 -7.47
N ILE A 118 -4.27 10.57 -6.18
CA ILE A 118 -3.92 11.72 -5.35
C ILE A 118 -2.68 12.44 -5.88
N VAL A 119 -1.62 11.70 -6.24
CA VAL A 119 -0.43 12.26 -6.87
C VAL A 119 -0.77 12.85 -8.26
N GLY A 120 -1.63 12.17 -9.02
CA GLY A 120 -2.08 12.63 -10.34
C GLY A 120 -2.85 13.95 -10.27
N VAL A 121 -3.73 14.13 -9.28
CA VAL A 121 -4.43 15.39 -9.04
C VAL A 121 -3.43 16.50 -8.68
N GLY A 122 -2.45 16.22 -7.82
CA GLY A 122 -1.39 17.17 -7.50
C GLY A 122 -0.59 17.59 -8.74
N LEU A 123 -0.25 16.65 -9.62
CA LEU A 123 0.44 16.91 -10.87
C LEU A 123 -0.41 17.74 -11.85
N ALA A 124 -1.70 17.42 -11.97
CA ALA A 124 -2.63 18.14 -12.84
C ALA A 124 -2.80 19.60 -12.39
N ILE A 125 -3.00 19.83 -11.08
CA ILE A 125 -3.08 21.18 -10.52
C ILE A 125 -1.76 21.94 -10.74
N GLY A 126 -0.62 21.27 -10.50
CA GLY A 126 0.70 21.87 -10.73
C GLY A 126 0.89 22.29 -12.19
N LEU A 127 0.52 21.44 -13.15
CA LEU A 127 0.58 21.75 -14.58
C LEU A 127 -0.31 22.94 -14.96
N LEU A 128 -1.52 23.03 -14.42
CA LEU A 128 -2.40 24.18 -14.68
C LEU A 128 -1.78 25.50 -14.19
N ILE A 129 -1.14 25.48 -13.02
CA ILE A 129 -0.44 26.64 -12.44
C ILE A 129 0.79 27.03 -13.26
N ILE A 130 1.42 26.09 -13.96
CA ILE A 130 2.58 26.36 -14.83
C ILE A 130 2.12 26.87 -16.20
N ILE A 131 1.16 26.19 -16.84
CA ILE A 131 0.77 26.44 -18.24
C ILE A 131 0.08 27.79 -18.41
N GLY A 132 -0.83 28.16 -17.50
CA GLY A 132 -1.57 29.44 -17.61
C GLY A 132 -0.64 30.65 -17.67
N PRO A 133 0.25 30.83 -16.67
CA PRO A 133 1.24 31.91 -16.64
C PRO A 133 2.24 31.85 -17.80
N LEU A 134 2.63 30.66 -18.25
CA LEU A 134 3.50 30.51 -19.42
C LEU A 134 2.83 31.01 -20.71
N LEU A 135 1.53 30.75 -20.89
CA LEU A 135 0.75 31.28 -22.01
C LEU A 135 0.63 32.81 -21.98
N GLU A 136 0.50 33.40 -20.79
CA GLU A 136 0.50 34.86 -20.60
C GLU A 136 1.86 35.50 -20.89
N LEU A 137 2.96 34.86 -20.46
CA LEU A 137 4.31 35.30 -20.82
C LEU A 137 4.54 35.28 -22.34
N LEU A 138 4.06 34.23 -23.03
CA LEU A 138 4.14 34.12 -24.50
C LEU A 138 3.33 35.20 -25.23
N ARG A 139 2.30 35.77 -24.59
CA ARG A 139 1.52 36.90 -25.12
C ARG A 139 2.21 38.25 -24.92
N GLY A 140 3.40 38.28 -24.31
CA GLY A 140 4.16 39.51 -24.08
C GLY A 140 3.79 40.22 -22.79
N SER A 141 3.22 39.52 -21.81
CA SER A 141 3.03 40.08 -20.47
C SER A 141 4.38 40.30 -19.77
N HIS A 142 4.53 41.46 -19.14
CA HIS A 142 5.76 41.86 -18.42
C HIS A 142 5.60 41.77 -16.90
N ASP A 143 4.57 41.10 -16.41
CA ASP A 143 4.36 40.94 -14.97
C ASP A 143 5.45 40.05 -14.36
N PRO A 144 6.30 40.57 -13.45
CA PRO A 144 7.36 39.79 -12.80
C PRO A 144 6.82 38.60 -11.99
N MET A 145 5.56 38.66 -11.55
CA MET A 145 4.93 37.59 -10.78
C MET A 145 4.72 36.32 -11.62
N LEU A 146 4.57 36.44 -12.94
CA LEU A 146 4.41 35.30 -13.84
C LEU A 146 5.67 34.43 -13.92
N TRP A 147 6.86 35.00 -13.68
CA TRP A 147 8.12 34.26 -13.62
C TRP A 147 8.25 33.37 -12.39
N LEU A 148 7.53 33.70 -11.30
CA LEU A 148 7.54 32.91 -10.07
C LEU A 148 6.54 31.75 -10.10
N MET A 149 5.50 31.85 -10.93
CA MET A 149 4.43 30.85 -11.00
C MET A 149 4.90 29.43 -11.38
N PRO A 150 5.86 29.24 -12.31
CA PRO A 150 6.40 27.92 -12.61
C PRO A 150 7.02 27.24 -11.39
N LEU A 151 7.66 28.01 -10.50
CA LEU A 151 8.21 27.49 -9.25
C LEU A 151 7.08 27.09 -8.29
N LEU A 152 6.03 27.91 -8.20
CA LEU A 152 4.87 27.65 -7.34
C LEU A 152 4.07 26.42 -7.80
N GLY A 153 4.04 26.15 -9.10
CA GLY A 153 3.38 24.97 -9.67
C GLY A 153 3.97 23.63 -9.25
N TRP A 154 5.18 23.60 -8.68
CA TRP A 154 5.75 22.39 -8.10
C TRP A 154 5.26 22.09 -6.68
N LEU A 155 4.65 23.05 -5.98
CA LEU A 155 4.17 22.82 -4.61
C LEU A 155 3.06 21.76 -4.53
N PRO A 156 2.00 21.77 -5.36
CA PRO A 156 0.95 20.76 -5.30
C PRO A 156 1.42 19.30 -5.51
N PRO A 157 2.26 18.97 -6.51
CA PRO A 157 2.76 17.60 -6.65
C PRO A 157 3.68 17.21 -5.48
N LEU A 158 4.56 18.11 -5.01
CA LEU A 158 5.41 17.83 -3.85
C LEU A 158 4.60 17.57 -2.58
N PHE A 159 3.56 18.37 -2.35
CA PHE A 159 2.67 18.23 -1.21
C PHE A 159 1.91 16.90 -1.24
N THR A 160 1.29 16.56 -2.37
CA THR A 160 0.55 15.28 -2.51
C THR A 160 1.46 14.06 -2.37
N ILE A 161 2.67 14.10 -2.94
CA ILE A 161 3.69 13.07 -2.72
C ILE A 161 4.06 12.98 -1.22
N GLY A 162 4.22 14.12 -0.55
CA GLY A 162 4.51 14.20 0.88
C GLY A 162 3.42 13.55 1.73
N VAL A 163 2.15 13.86 1.45
CA VAL A 163 0.99 13.27 2.13
C VAL A 163 0.95 11.74 1.95
N VAL A 164 1.15 11.25 0.72
CA VAL A 164 1.19 9.81 0.44
C VAL A 164 2.35 9.13 1.18
N ARG A 165 3.55 9.73 1.16
CA ARG A 165 4.72 9.22 1.88
C ARG A 165 4.51 9.20 3.39
N LEU A 166 3.94 10.26 3.95
CA LEU A 166 3.66 10.35 5.37
C LEU A 166 2.60 9.33 5.79
N GLY A 167 1.54 9.17 5.00
CA GLY A 167 0.52 8.15 5.17
C GLY A 167 1.11 6.74 5.19
N ARG A 168 1.98 6.44 4.21
CA ARG A 168 2.70 5.16 4.15
C ARG A 168 3.62 4.97 5.35
N TRP A 169 4.36 6.00 5.75
CA TRP A 169 5.24 5.94 6.91
C TRP A 169 4.46 5.63 8.20
N LEU A 170 3.32 6.29 8.42
CA LEU A 170 2.43 5.99 9.55
C LEU A 170 1.86 4.57 9.48
N SER A 171 1.59 4.07 8.27
CA SER A 171 1.10 2.72 8.02
C SER A 171 2.20 1.64 8.07
N SER A 172 3.48 2.00 8.02
CA SER A 172 4.59 1.05 7.93
C SER A 172 4.67 0.11 9.14
N SER A 173 4.24 0.57 10.32
CA SER A 173 4.14 -0.28 11.50
C SER A 173 3.12 -1.40 11.29
N ASP A 174 2.00 -1.13 10.62
CA ASP A 174 0.93 -2.10 10.39
C ASP A 174 1.36 -3.11 9.31
N GLU A 175 2.09 -2.68 8.28
CA GLU A 175 2.69 -3.58 7.27
C GLU A 175 3.58 -4.64 7.94
N ASN A 176 4.45 -4.22 8.87
CA ASN A 176 5.33 -5.13 9.60
C ASN A 176 4.55 -6.12 10.46
N TRP A 177 3.42 -5.70 11.06
CA TRP A 177 2.54 -6.58 11.82
C TRP A 177 1.89 -7.65 10.94
N ILE A 178 1.36 -7.27 9.77
CA ILE A 178 0.75 -8.21 8.82
C ILE A 178 1.80 -9.23 8.35
N ILE A 179 2.98 -8.76 7.95
CA ILE A 179 4.08 -9.63 7.51
C ILE A 179 4.50 -10.57 8.65
N GLY A 180 4.62 -10.06 9.88
CA GLY A 180 4.96 -10.85 11.06
C GLY A 180 3.94 -11.93 11.35
N ALA A 181 2.65 -11.61 11.27
CA ALA A 181 1.55 -12.56 11.46
C ALA A 181 1.55 -13.66 10.39
N ILE A 182 1.74 -13.30 9.11
CA ILE A 182 1.84 -14.27 8.01
C ILE A 182 3.02 -15.21 8.23
N LYS A 183 4.21 -14.66 8.53
CA LYS A 183 5.41 -15.48 8.79
C LYS A 183 5.20 -16.40 9.99
N HIS A 184 4.61 -15.91 11.08
CA HIS A 184 4.35 -16.72 12.26
C HIS A 184 3.33 -17.84 12.01
N ALA A 185 2.32 -17.60 11.17
CA ALA A 185 1.32 -18.60 10.81
C ALA A 185 1.87 -19.68 9.85
N LEU A 186 2.76 -19.30 8.93
CA LEU A 186 3.27 -20.18 7.87
C LEU A 186 4.61 -20.87 8.19
N VAL A 187 5.37 -20.37 9.18
CA VAL A 187 6.63 -20.98 9.62
C VAL A 187 6.40 -21.85 10.86
N LYS A 188 6.97 -23.06 10.87
CA LYS A 188 6.88 -23.96 12.01
C LYS A 188 7.68 -23.39 13.19
N PRO A 189 7.11 -23.30 14.42
CA PRO A 189 7.91 -23.00 15.60
C PRO A 189 8.94 -24.12 15.76
N LYS A 190 10.22 -23.77 15.60
CA LYS A 190 11.33 -24.69 15.84
C LYS A 190 11.25 -25.10 17.31
N ARG A 191 10.69 -26.29 17.60
CA ARG A 191 10.78 -26.88 18.93
C ARG A 191 12.26 -27.01 19.25
N THR A 192 12.79 -26.11 20.06
CA THR A 192 14.01 -26.37 20.80
C THR A 192 13.67 -27.50 21.76
N SER A 193 13.91 -28.75 21.34
CA SER A 193 14.05 -29.84 22.29
C SER A 193 15.30 -29.53 23.10
N VAL A 194 15.10 -28.94 24.28
CA VAL A 194 16.10 -29.00 25.32
C VAL A 194 16.19 -30.48 25.69
N ALA A 195 17.29 -31.09 25.27
CA ALA A 195 17.68 -32.45 25.64
C ALA A 195 18.16 -32.47 27.10
#